data_AF-F6VHF2-F1
#
_entry.id   AF-F6VHF2-F1
#
_cell.length_a   1.000
_cell.length_b   1.000
_cell.length_c   1.000
_cell.angle_alpha   90.00
_cell.angle_beta   90.00
_cell.angle_gamma   90.00
#
_symmetry.space_group_name_H-M   'P 1'
#
loop_
_entity.id
_entity.type
_entity.pdbx_description
1 polymer ?
#
loop_
_entity_poly.entity_id
_entity_poly.type
_entity_poly.pdbx_seq_one_letter_code
_entity_poly.pdbx_strand_id
1 'polypeptide(L)'
;MLRLRRSELCGTDASAEAAHPWAPVSTRGLPSAPAAVPPLEPATHAARPKPPRGGAVRGGVGGGAVRRGLGRGPCTAGAGPWRGGARASGARRAAGPDAGGSVRGGCCARYLGRCLRRRRSALRLPGASARCGLVMETQPRPFQLVVLGASGFTGQFVTEEVAREQVSPGRSSRLPWAVAGRCREKLQRVLERAALRLGRPTLPSEVGTIICDITNPASLDEMAKQAAVVLNCVGPYRFYGEPVVKACIENGTSCIDICGEPQFLELMYWKYHEKAAEKGVYIVGSSGFDSIPADLGVIYTRNKMNGTLTAVESFLTVHSGPEGMCIHDGTWKSAIYGFGDQSNLKKLRNESNLKPVPIVGPKLKRRWPISYCRELNSYSIPFMGADVSVVRRTQRYLHENLEESPVQYAAYVTVGGITSVIKLMFAGLFFLFFVKFGIGRQLLIKFPWLFSFGYFSKQGPTQKQIDASSFTMTFFGQGYSQGFGPDKNKPNIRICTQVKGPEAGYVATPIAMVQAALTLLSDASDLPKAGGVFTPGAAFSRTKLIDRLNQRGIEFSVISSSEV
;
A
#
# COMPACT_ATOMS: atom_id res chain seq x y z
N MET A 1 6.47 -33.78 51.99
CA MET A 1 5.33 -32.83 52.14
C MET A 1 5.91 -31.44 52.33
N LEU A 2 5.32 -30.33 51.90
CA LEU A 2 4.05 -30.13 51.17
C LEU A 2 4.27 -29.11 50.01
N ARG A 3 3.35 -29.06 49.04
CA ARG A 3 3.31 -27.99 48.02
C ARG A 3 2.72 -26.71 48.62
N LEU A 4 3.12 -25.54 48.10
CA LEU A 4 2.23 -24.37 48.02
C LEU A 4 2.47 -23.60 46.71
N ARG A 5 1.43 -22.92 46.21
CA ARG A 5 1.42 -22.25 44.90
C ARG A 5 1.77 -20.77 45.06
N ARG A 6 2.25 -20.14 43.98
CA ARG A 6 1.99 -18.71 43.71
C ARG A 6 1.39 -18.56 42.32
N SER A 7 0.24 -17.91 42.27
CA SER A 7 -0.46 -17.48 41.06
C SER A 7 -0.57 -15.96 41.06
N GLU A 8 -0.61 -15.40 39.86
CA GLU A 8 -1.27 -14.14 39.49
C GLU A 8 -1.01 -12.87 40.34
N LEU A 9 -0.37 -11.89 39.70
CA LEU A 9 -0.41 -10.48 40.08
C LEU A 9 -0.91 -9.66 38.88
N CYS A 10 -2.16 -9.23 38.93
CA CYS A 10 -2.69 -8.19 38.06
C CYS A 10 -3.12 -7.01 38.95
N GLY A 11 -2.31 -5.95 39.01
CA GLY A 11 -2.54 -4.82 39.89
C GLY A 11 -3.73 -3.97 39.45
N THR A 12 -4.59 -3.62 40.39
CA THR A 12 -5.65 -2.61 40.26
C THR A 12 -5.45 -1.56 41.34
N ASP A 13 -4.92 -0.39 40.97
CA ASP A 13 -4.95 0.78 41.85
C ASP A 13 -6.30 1.49 41.73
N ALA A 14 -6.83 1.91 42.87
CA ALA A 14 -8.12 2.57 42.99
C ALA A 14 -7.96 4.06 43.27
N SER A 15 -8.99 4.83 42.90
CA SER A 15 -9.36 6.07 43.59
C SER A 15 -10.87 6.21 43.44
N ALA A 16 -11.53 6.56 44.54
CA ALA A 16 -12.99 6.52 44.66
C ALA A 16 -13.54 7.91 44.93
N GLU A 17 -14.81 8.11 44.59
CA GLU A 17 -15.63 9.12 45.26
C GLU A 17 -17.06 8.58 45.44
N ALA A 18 -17.79 9.19 46.37
CA ALA A 18 -18.81 8.49 47.15
C ALA A 18 -20.23 8.49 46.55
N ALA A 19 -21.04 7.55 47.02
CA ALA A 19 -22.48 7.54 46.83
C ALA A 19 -23.19 7.65 48.19
N HIS A 20 -24.37 8.27 48.22
CA HIS A 20 -25.52 7.83 49.02
C HIS A 20 -26.82 8.50 48.47
N PRO A 21 -28.03 8.01 48.83
CA PRO A 21 -29.15 7.93 47.89
C PRO A 21 -30.33 8.84 48.26
N TRP A 22 -31.45 8.72 47.51
CA TRP A 22 -32.80 8.75 48.08
C TRP A 22 -33.80 7.95 47.23
N ALA A 23 -35.01 7.72 47.76
CA ALA A 23 -36.01 6.76 47.25
C ALA A 23 -37.18 7.46 46.50
N PRO A 24 -38.09 6.72 45.80
CA PRO A 24 -38.94 7.31 44.76
C PRO A 24 -40.33 7.77 45.24
N VAL A 25 -40.94 8.72 44.50
CA VAL A 25 -42.36 9.08 44.60
C VAL A 25 -43.00 9.19 43.21
N SER A 26 -44.30 8.91 43.16
CA SER A 26 -45.14 8.60 42.00
C SER A 26 -45.79 9.80 41.27
N THR A 27 -46.28 9.51 40.06
CA THR A 27 -47.55 9.97 39.41
C THR A 27 -47.64 11.19 38.47
N ARG A 28 -48.50 10.98 37.45
CA ARG A 28 -49.31 11.92 36.64
C ARG A 28 -48.61 12.68 35.50
N GLY A 29 -48.88 12.17 34.29
CA GLY A 29 -48.39 12.70 33.01
C GLY A 29 -49.19 13.85 32.40
N LEU A 30 -48.85 14.14 31.13
CA LEU A 30 -49.44 15.11 30.20
C LEU A 30 -49.36 14.53 28.76
N PRO A 31 -50.00 15.11 27.73
CA PRO A 31 -50.54 14.33 26.61
C PRO A 31 -49.84 14.50 25.23
N SER A 32 -50.27 13.64 24.28
CA SER A 32 -50.41 13.83 22.81
C SER A 32 -49.41 14.72 22.03
N ALA A 33 -48.79 14.13 21.01
CA ALA A 33 -47.94 14.82 20.03
C ALA A 33 -48.72 15.67 18.99
N PRO A 34 -48.11 16.71 18.40
CA PRO A 34 -48.56 17.36 17.17
C PRO A 34 -47.90 16.79 15.90
N ALA A 35 -48.44 17.16 14.73
CA ALA A 35 -48.19 16.54 13.42
C ALA A 35 -46.91 16.98 12.69
N ALA A 36 -46.65 16.33 11.54
CA ALA A 36 -45.54 16.61 10.63
C ALA A 36 -45.68 17.93 9.85
N VAL A 37 -44.55 18.42 9.30
CA VAL A 37 -44.47 19.64 8.47
C VAL A 37 -43.95 19.25 7.07
N PRO A 38 -44.58 19.72 5.97
CA PRO A 38 -44.15 19.42 4.60
C PRO A 38 -42.91 20.23 4.14
N PRO A 39 -42.22 19.82 3.06
CA PRO A 39 -41.06 20.53 2.53
C PRO A 39 -41.41 21.86 1.84
N LEU A 40 -40.48 22.80 1.87
CA LEU A 40 -40.55 24.10 1.17
C LEU A 40 -39.79 24.06 -0.16
N GLU A 41 -40.41 24.59 -1.22
CA GLU A 41 -39.74 24.85 -2.50
C GLU A 41 -38.91 26.15 -2.47
N PRO A 42 -37.82 26.25 -3.28
CA PRO A 42 -37.00 27.45 -3.34
C PRO A 42 -37.56 28.51 -4.29
N ALA A 43 -37.85 29.71 -3.76
CA ALA A 43 -38.22 30.88 -4.55
C ALA A 43 -37.01 31.55 -5.24
N THR A 44 -37.27 32.34 -6.28
CA THR A 44 -36.29 32.82 -7.27
C THR A 44 -35.83 34.27 -7.09
N HIS A 45 -34.72 34.62 -7.77
CA HIS A 45 -34.09 35.95 -7.90
C HIS A 45 -33.41 36.49 -6.61
N ALA A 46 -32.27 37.20 -6.66
CA ALA A 46 -31.38 37.61 -7.76
C ALA A 46 -29.90 37.50 -7.29
N ALA A 47 -28.84 37.76 -8.06
CA ALA A 47 -28.67 38.32 -9.41
C ALA A 47 -27.38 37.74 -10.06
N ARG A 48 -26.81 38.42 -11.07
CA ARG A 48 -25.41 38.21 -11.55
C ARG A 48 -24.75 39.53 -11.94
N PRO A 49 -23.47 39.80 -11.60
CA PRO A 49 -22.70 40.87 -12.22
C PRO A 49 -22.32 40.50 -13.67
N LYS A 50 -22.34 41.47 -14.58
CA LYS A 50 -21.84 41.34 -15.96
C LYS A 50 -20.38 41.82 -16.07
N PRO A 51 -19.57 41.29 -17.01
CA PRO A 51 -18.24 41.81 -17.31
C PRO A 51 -18.32 43.13 -18.13
N PRO A 52 -17.31 44.01 -18.03
CA PRO A 52 -17.24 45.23 -18.84
C PRO A 52 -16.85 44.94 -20.30
N ARG A 53 -17.33 45.78 -21.23
CA ARG A 53 -16.86 45.85 -22.61
C ARG A 53 -16.66 47.31 -23.04
N GLY A 54 -15.44 47.63 -23.48
CA GLY A 54 -15.08 48.55 -24.56
C GLY A 54 -15.71 49.95 -24.65
N GLY A 55 -14.86 50.97 -24.51
CA GLY A 55 -14.99 52.25 -25.21
C GLY A 55 -13.78 52.48 -26.12
N ALA A 56 -13.99 53.03 -27.31
CA ALA A 56 -12.93 53.51 -28.23
C ALA A 56 -12.78 55.04 -28.11
N VAL A 57 -11.83 55.76 -28.73
CA VAL A 57 -11.76 56.08 -30.18
C VAL A 57 -10.51 56.96 -30.46
N ARG A 58 -9.88 56.82 -31.66
CA ARG A 58 -8.81 57.67 -32.28
C ARG A 58 -7.42 57.70 -31.55
N GLY A 59 -6.30 57.96 -32.24
CA GLY A 59 -6.05 58.11 -33.69
C GLY A 59 -4.63 58.64 -34.02
N GLY A 60 -4.12 58.43 -35.25
CA GLY A 60 -2.78 58.82 -35.73
C GLY A 60 -1.80 57.63 -35.79
N VAL A 61 -1.30 57.11 -36.93
CA VAL A 61 -0.58 57.67 -38.11
C VAL A 61 0.92 57.88 -37.87
N GLY A 62 1.77 57.16 -38.63
CA GLY A 62 3.18 57.54 -38.86
C GLY A 62 4.19 56.40 -39.05
N GLY A 63 4.90 56.41 -40.18
CA GLY A 63 6.28 55.89 -40.29
C GLY A 63 6.49 54.38 -40.47
N GLY A 64 6.70 53.94 -41.72
CA GLY A 64 7.36 52.66 -42.03
C GLY A 64 8.80 52.89 -42.54
N ALA A 65 9.71 51.96 -42.26
CA ALA A 65 11.06 51.97 -42.81
C ALA A 65 11.58 50.55 -43.09
N VAL A 66 11.72 50.20 -44.37
CA VAL A 66 12.40 48.98 -44.83
C VAL A 66 13.79 49.37 -45.33
N ARG A 67 14.84 48.62 -44.93
CA ARG A 67 16.06 48.52 -45.76
C ARG A 67 16.82 47.22 -45.56
N ARG A 68 17.09 46.55 -46.70
CA ARG A 68 18.22 45.63 -46.92
C ARG A 68 19.50 46.49 -46.99
N GLY A 69 20.72 46.00 -46.81
CA GLY A 69 21.25 44.64 -46.61
C GLY A 69 22.72 44.61 -47.10
N LEU A 70 23.31 43.41 -47.28
CA LEU A 70 24.69 43.15 -47.77
C LEU A 70 25.82 43.55 -46.78
N GLY A 71 26.97 42.87 -46.73
CA GLY A 71 27.35 41.60 -47.37
C GLY A 71 28.89 41.35 -47.41
N ARG A 72 29.29 40.20 -47.97
CA ARG A 72 30.68 39.71 -48.22
C ARG A 72 31.42 39.10 -47.01
N GLY A 73 32.44 38.28 -47.29
CA GLY A 73 33.10 37.40 -46.32
C GLY A 73 34.65 37.30 -46.44
N PRO A 74 35.23 36.15 -46.85
CA PRO A 74 36.16 35.45 -45.96
C PRO A 74 37.64 35.36 -46.40
N CYS A 75 38.55 35.24 -45.43
CA CYS A 75 39.97 34.81 -45.51
C CYS A 75 40.50 34.62 -44.05
N THR A 76 41.51 33.81 -43.67
CA THR A 76 42.34 32.79 -44.37
C THR A 76 42.77 31.70 -43.36
N ALA A 77 43.71 30.79 -43.72
CA ALA A 77 44.29 29.77 -42.83
C ALA A 77 45.60 30.20 -42.11
N GLY A 78 46.03 29.42 -41.10
CA GLY A 78 47.33 29.52 -40.40
C GLY A 78 47.31 28.69 -39.09
N ALA A 79 47.75 27.43 -39.00
CA ALA A 79 49.08 26.83 -39.23
C ALA A 79 50.04 26.93 -38.02
N GLY A 80 50.58 25.79 -37.56
CA GLY A 80 51.69 25.74 -36.59
C GLY A 80 51.45 24.88 -35.33
N PRO A 81 52.33 23.93 -34.96
CA PRO A 81 52.13 23.02 -33.82
C PRO A 81 53.18 23.18 -32.69
N TRP A 82 52.91 22.56 -31.54
CA TRP A 82 53.93 22.18 -30.55
C TRP A 82 53.91 20.67 -30.26
N ARG A 83 55.05 20.11 -29.82
CA ARG A 83 55.33 18.66 -29.76
C ARG A 83 55.71 18.18 -28.36
N GLY A 84 55.56 16.86 -28.15
CA GLY A 84 56.00 16.09 -26.97
C GLY A 84 54.80 15.58 -26.14
N GLY A 85 54.72 14.33 -25.66
CA GLY A 85 55.67 13.20 -25.66
C GLY A 85 55.78 12.60 -24.25
N ALA A 86 55.94 11.29 -24.01
CA ALA A 86 55.92 10.12 -24.90
C ALA A 86 55.84 8.79 -24.09
N ARG A 87 55.35 7.69 -24.70
CA ARG A 87 55.46 6.26 -24.24
C ARG A 87 54.75 5.93 -22.91
N ALA A 88 54.47 4.68 -22.49
CA ALA A 88 54.61 3.31 -23.03
C ALA A 88 53.31 2.53 -22.65
N SER A 89 52.57 1.84 -23.54
CA SER A 89 52.80 0.51 -24.12
C SER A 89 53.05 -0.64 -23.12
N GLY A 90 52.07 -1.55 -22.97
CA GLY A 90 52.23 -2.79 -22.20
C GLY A 90 51.02 -3.74 -22.36
N ALA A 91 51.13 -4.74 -23.23
CA ALA A 91 50.09 -5.75 -23.47
C ALA A 91 50.71 -7.16 -23.52
N ARG A 92 49.98 -8.18 -23.04
CA ARG A 92 50.31 -9.60 -23.25
C ARG A 92 49.05 -10.45 -23.45
N ARG A 93 49.13 -11.41 -24.39
CA ARG A 93 48.31 -12.63 -24.50
C ARG A 93 49.24 -13.84 -24.35
N ALA A 94 48.73 -14.97 -23.87
CA ALA A 94 49.32 -16.31 -24.07
C ALA A 94 48.25 -17.39 -23.80
N ALA A 95 48.42 -18.61 -24.33
CA ALA A 95 47.51 -19.76 -24.12
C ALA A 95 48.23 -21.10 -24.41
N GLY A 96 47.76 -22.19 -23.78
CA GLY A 96 48.20 -23.60 -24.01
C GLY A 96 49.58 -23.98 -23.43
N PRO A 97 50.02 -25.27 -23.51
CA PRO A 97 49.37 -26.42 -24.17
C PRO A 97 49.22 -27.70 -23.28
N ASP A 98 49.12 -28.89 -23.88
CA ASP A 98 48.54 -30.17 -23.38
C ASP A 98 49.51 -31.30 -22.88
N ALA A 99 48.89 -32.46 -22.56
CA ALA A 99 49.38 -33.87 -22.57
C ALA A 99 49.77 -34.55 -21.22
N GLY A 100 49.59 -35.87 -21.02
CA GLY A 100 48.92 -36.91 -21.85
C GLY A 100 49.08 -38.39 -21.35
N GLY A 101 48.48 -39.37 -22.03
CA GLY A 101 48.61 -40.85 -21.79
C GLY A 101 47.47 -41.51 -20.96
N SER A 102 47.18 -42.83 -20.99
CA SER A 102 47.71 -43.98 -21.78
C SER A 102 46.75 -45.21 -21.69
N VAL A 103 46.10 -45.71 -22.78
CA VAL A 103 46.43 -46.91 -23.61
C VAL A 103 45.78 -48.28 -23.20
N ARG A 104 45.39 -49.08 -24.22
CA ARG A 104 44.74 -50.45 -24.25
C ARG A 104 43.22 -50.49 -23.96
N GLY A 105 42.42 -51.37 -24.56
CA GLY A 105 42.65 -52.35 -25.65
C GLY A 105 41.34 -53.09 -26.01
N GLY A 106 41.22 -53.77 -27.17
CA GLY A 106 39.93 -54.34 -27.61
C GLY A 106 40.00 -55.62 -28.47
N CYS A 107 38.93 -56.42 -28.37
CA CYS A 107 38.49 -57.61 -29.13
C CYS A 107 37.15 -58.04 -28.49
N CYS A 108 36.17 -58.76 -29.08
CA CYS A 108 35.89 -59.31 -30.41
C CYS A 108 34.37 -59.71 -30.43
N ALA A 109 33.68 -60.13 -31.50
CA ALA A 109 33.74 -59.85 -32.94
C ALA A 109 32.60 -60.63 -33.66
N ARG A 110 32.22 -60.21 -34.88
CA ARG A 110 31.22 -60.82 -35.79
C ARG A 110 29.75 -60.63 -35.35
N TYR A 111 28.74 -60.32 -36.18
CA TYR A 111 28.31 -60.66 -37.56
C TYR A 111 27.51 -61.97 -37.71
N LEU A 112 26.17 -61.81 -37.82
CA LEU A 112 25.10 -62.63 -38.45
C LEU A 112 23.77 -62.24 -37.76
N GLY A 113 22.57 -62.25 -38.38
CA GLY A 113 22.18 -62.44 -39.77
C GLY A 113 20.69 -62.02 -39.95
N ARG A 114 20.23 -61.70 -41.17
CA ARG A 114 18.83 -61.27 -41.41
C ARG A 114 17.87 -62.46 -41.45
N CYS A 115 16.65 -62.31 -40.91
CA CYS A 115 15.43 -62.73 -41.63
C CYS A 115 14.15 -62.03 -41.11
N LEU A 116 13.00 -62.33 -41.71
CA LEU A 116 11.82 -61.45 -41.77
C LEU A 116 10.52 -62.06 -41.20
N ARG A 117 9.61 -61.14 -40.80
CA ARG A 117 8.13 -61.22 -40.79
C ARG A 117 7.35 -61.95 -39.66
N ARG A 118 6.21 -61.30 -39.36
CA ARG A 118 4.92 -61.77 -38.80
C ARG A 118 4.72 -61.90 -37.26
N ARG A 119 3.82 -61.04 -36.78
CA ARG A 119 2.74 -61.24 -35.77
C ARG A 119 3.11 -61.84 -34.39
N ARG A 120 3.02 -60.98 -33.36
CA ARG A 120 2.15 -61.14 -32.16
C ARG A 120 1.77 -59.71 -31.72
N SER A 121 0.49 -59.38 -31.49
CA SER A 121 -0.40 -59.82 -30.39
C SER A 121 0.01 -59.19 -29.06
N ALA A 122 -0.91 -58.45 -28.43
CA ALA A 122 -0.62 -57.62 -27.27
C ALA A 122 -0.40 -58.44 -25.98
N LEU A 123 0.57 -58.02 -25.17
CA LEU A 123 0.49 -58.15 -23.72
C LEU A 123 0.29 -56.76 -23.12
N ARG A 124 -0.57 -56.66 -22.11
CA ARG A 124 -0.79 -55.43 -21.34
C ARG A 124 0.32 -55.28 -20.31
N LEU A 125 0.95 -54.11 -20.23
CA LEU A 125 1.63 -53.69 -19.00
C LEU A 125 0.57 -53.20 -18.00
N PRO A 126 0.74 -53.39 -16.67
CA PRO A 126 -0.19 -52.89 -15.67
C PRO A 126 -0.35 -51.37 -15.76
N GLY A 127 -1.57 -50.88 -15.59
CA GLY A 127 -1.85 -49.45 -15.68
C GLY A 127 -1.10 -48.67 -14.59
N ALA A 128 -0.24 -47.74 -15.01
CA ALA A 128 0.23 -46.67 -14.14
C ALA A 128 -0.97 -45.79 -13.80
N SER A 129 -1.65 -46.12 -12.69
CA SER A 129 -2.74 -45.30 -12.18
C SER A 129 -2.23 -43.88 -12.00
N ALA A 130 -2.83 -42.94 -12.72
CA ALA A 130 -2.59 -41.53 -12.47
C ALA A 130 -2.94 -41.30 -10.99
N ARG A 131 -1.94 -40.88 -10.19
CA ARG A 131 -2.22 -40.35 -8.87
C ARG A 131 -2.95 -39.03 -9.09
N CYS A 132 -4.26 -39.10 -9.22
CA CYS A 132 -5.16 -37.98 -9.09
C CYS A 132 -4.70 -37.24 -7.84
N GLY A 133 -4.23 -36.00 -8.01
CA GLY A 133 -3.67 -35.22 -6.92
C GLY A 133 -4.72 -35.15 -5.84
N LEU A 134 -4.44 -35.76 -4.68
CA LEU A 134 -5.38 -35.75 -3.58
C LEU A 134 -5.34 -34.33 -3.01
N VAL A 135 -6.20 -33.47 -3.58
CA VAL A 135 -6.53 -32.17 -3.01
C VAL A 135 -6.93 -32.47 -1.58
N MET A 136 -6.08 -32.09 -0.63
CA MET A 136 -6.43 -32.25 0.78
C MET A 136 -7.63 -31.36 1.00
N GLU A 137 -8.80 -32.00 1.13
CA GLU A 137 -10.07 -31.34 1.37
C GLU A 137 -9.93 -30.58 2.69
N THR A 138 -9.70 -29.26 2.57
CA THR A 138 -9.40 -28.41 3.72
C THR A 138 -10.63 -28.41 4.60
N GLN A 139 -10.48 -28.93 5.82
CA GLN A 139 -11.54 -28.95 6.83
C GLN A 139 -12.25 -27.58 6.84
N PRO A 140 -13.59 -27.55 6.70
CA PRO A 140 -14.31 -26.32 6.37
C PRO A 140 -14.05 -25.26 7.45
N ARG A 141 -13.35 -24.19 7.06
CA ARG A 141 -12.89 -23.16 7.99
C ARG A 141 -14.11 -22.39 8.53
N PRO A 142 -14.29 -22.26 9.86
CA PRO A 142 -15.47 -21.64 10.44
C PRO A 142 -15.57 -20.14 10.12
N PHE A 143 -14.47 -19.46 9.77
CA PHE A 143 -14.44 -18.04 9.45
C PHE A 143 -13.72 -17.76 8.12
N GLN A 144 -14.38 -17.01 7.24
CA GLN A 144 -13.77 -16.50 6.01
C GLN A 144 -12.88 -15.27 6.30
N LEU A 145 -13.21 -14.49 7.33
CA LEU A 145 -12.46 -13.31 7.78
C LEU A 145 -12.23 -13.35 9.29
N VAL A 146 -11.02 -13.01 9.76
CA VAL A 146 -10.74 -12.81 11.19
C VAL A 146 -9.99 -11.49 11.42
N VAL A 147 -10.55 -10.58 12.22
CA VAL A 147 -9.93 -9.29 12.56
C VAL A 147 -8.99 -9.44 13.76
N LEU A 148 -7.70 -9.66 13.51
CA LEU A 148 -6.68 -9.75 14.55
C LEU A 148 -6.28 -8.35 15.04
N GLY A 149 -6.42 -8.13 16.34
CA GLY A 149 -6.19 -6.83 16.96
C GLY A 149 -7.42 -5.93 16.96
N ALA A 150 -8.63 -6.49 16.81
CA ALA A 150 -9.91 -5.77 16.79
C ALA A 150 -10.11 -4.78 17.95
N SER A 151 -9.54 -5.04 19.14
CA SER A 151 -9.58 -4.12 20.28
C SER A 151 -8.59 -2.95 20.21
N GLY A 152 -7.66 -2.93 19.25
CA GLY A 152 -6.76 -1.81 18.97
C GLY A 152 -7.48 -0.64 18.32
N PHE A 153 -6.85 0.53 18.21
CA PHE A 153 -7.51 1.74 17.72
C PHE A 153 -8.04 1.57 16.28
N THR A 154 -7.17 1.30 15.30
CA THR A 154 -7.60 1.06 13.90
C THR A 154 -8.41 -0.24 13.76
N GLY A 155 -8.13 -1.25 14.58
CA GLY A 155 -8.87 -2.52 14.59
C GLY A 155 -10.36 -2.37 14.91
N GLN A 156 -10.75 -1.34 15.68
CA GLN A 156 -12.15 -1.02 15.94
C GLN A 156 -12.87 -0.56 14.66
N PHE A 157 -12.26 0.32 13.88
CA PHE A 157 -12.83 0.80 12.62
C PHE A 157 -12.84 -0.31 11.55
N VAL A 158 -11.83 -1.18 11.50
CA VAL A 158 -11.84 -2.38 10.64
C VAL A 158 -12.96 -3.34 11.05
N THR A 159 -13.22 -3.51 12.35
CA THR A 159 -14.33 -4.34 12.86
C THR A 159 -15.70 -3.74 12.48
N GLU A 160 -15.85 -2.41 12.57
CA GLU A 160 -17.06 -1.72 12.12
C GLU A 160 -17.26 -1.84 10.60
N GLU A 161 -16.20 -1.74 9.81
CA GLU A 161 -16.29 -1.84 8.35
C GLU A 161 -16.58 -3.28 7.87
N VAL A 162 -15.95 -4.31 8.46
CA VAL A 162 -16.34 -5.70 8.19
C VAL A 162 -17.82 -5.91 8.53
N ALA A 163 -18.30 -5.35 9.64
CA ALA A 163 -19.72 -5.41 10.00
C ALA A 163 -20.62 -4.67 8.98
N ARG A 164 -20.21 -3.50 8.46
CA ARG A 164 -20.92 -2.75 7.41
C ARG A 164 -21.07 -3.57 6.13
N GLU A 165 -20.03 -4.30 5.73
CA GLU A 165 -20.06 -5.14 4.53
C GLU A 165 -20.98 -6.36 4.61
N GLN A 166 -21.26 -6.90 5.81
CA GLN A 166 -22.16 -8.07 5.94
C GLN A 166 -23.63 -7.78 5.61
N VAL A 167 -24.03 -6.51 5.49
CA VAL A 167 -25.42 -6.08 5.24
C VAL A 167 -25.56 -5.18 4.01
N SER A 168 -24.50 -5.04 3.20
CA SER A 168 -24.55 -4.22 2.00
C SER A 168 -25.46 -4.82 0.92
N PRO A 169 -26.38 -4.02 0.31
CA PRO A 169 -27.22 -4.48 -0.78
C PRO A 169 -26.42 -5.09 -1.94
N GLY A 170 -26.93 -6.19 -2.49
CA GLY A 170 -26.27 -6.95 -3.56
C GLY A 170 -25.38 -8.10 -3.10
N ARG A 171 -25.11 -8.26 -1.79
CA ARG A 171 -24.39 -9.43 -1.27
C ARG A 171 -25.33 -10.61 -1.02
N SER A 172 -25.20 -11.69 -1.81
CA SER A 172 -26.08 -12.88 -1.74
C SER A 172 -25.96 -13.71 -0.45
N SER A 173 -24.84 -13.63 0.27
CA SER A 173 -24.62 -14.35 1.53
C SER A 173 -23.68 -13.60 2.49
N ARG A 174 -23.98 -13.65 3.78
CA ARG A 174 -23.08 -13.19 4.85
C ARG A 174 -21.84 -14.08 4.89
N LEU A 175 -20.66 -13.49 5.08
CA LEU A 175 -19.44 -14.25 5.36
C LEU A 175 -19.36 -14.54 6.86
N PRO A 176 -19.20 -15.80 7.30
CA PRO A 176 -18.79 -16.11 8.66
C PRO A 176 -17.48 -15.39 8.99
N TRP A 177 -17.45 -14.67 10.11
CA TRP A 177 -16.25 -13.91 10.53
C TRP A 177 -16.13 -13.81 12.05
N ALA A 178 -14.92 -13.49 12.51
CA ALA A 178 -14.61 -13.34 13.93
C ALA A 178 -13.73 -12.12 14.22
N VAL A 179 -13.77 -11.68 15.48
CA VAL A 179 -12.79 -10.74 16.07
C VAL A 179 -11.78 -11.51 16.91
N ALA A 180 -10.51 -11.14 16.86
CA ALA A 180 -9.43 -11.81 17.57
C ALA A 180 -8.55 -10.86 18.39
N GLY A 181 -8.19 -11.28 19.61
CA GLY A 181 -7.32 -10.53 20.51
C GLY A 181 -7.29 -11.08 21.93
N ARG A 182 -6.59 -10.37 22.83
CA ARG A 182 -6.16 -10.89 24.14
C ARG A 182 -7.18 -10.85 25.28
N CYS A 183 -8.33 -10.18 25.09
CA CYS A 183 -9.25 -9.84 26.18
C CYS A 183 -10.68 -9.83 25.64
N ARG A 184 -11.48 -10.82 26.05
CA ARG A 184 -12.85 -11.05 25.55
C ARG A 184 -13.75 -9.84 25.83
N GLU A 185 -13.57 -9.23 26.99
CA GLU A 185 -14.31 -8.08 27.51
C GLU A 185 -13.99 -6.80 26.74
N LYS A 186 -12.85 -6.73 26.04
CA LYS A 186 -12.54 -5.64 25.10
C LYS A 186 -13.12 -5.92 23.72
N LEU A 187 -13.01 -7.16 23.21
CA LEU A 187 -13.58 -7.57 21.92
C LEU A 187 -15.11 -7.38 21.91
N GLN A 188 -15.79 -7.85 22.96
CA GLN A 188 -17.23 -7.67 23.17
C GLN A 188 -17.66 -6.20 23.10
N ARG A 189 -16.96 -5.30 23.79
CA ARG A 189 -17.25 -3.85 23.75
C ARG A 189 -16.99 -3.20 22.38
N VAL A 190 -16.16 -3.79 21.53
CA VAL A 190 -16.03 -3.34 20.13
C VAL A 190 -17.25 -3.77 19.31
N LEU A 191 -17.70 -5.02 19.47
CA LEU A 191 -18.90 -5.53 18.82
C LEU A 191 -20.15 -4.74 19.25
N GLU A 192 -20.30 -4.43 20.54
CA GLU A 192 -21.38 -3.59 21.08
C GLU A 192 -21.35 -2.15 20.54
N ARG A 193 -20.16 -1.56 20.38
CA ARG A 193 -20.01 -0.22 19.79
C ARG A 193 -20.36 -0.22 18.30
N ALA A 194 -19.91 -1.23 17.55
CA ALA A 194 -20.26 -1.40 16.14
C ALA A 194 -21.76 -1.69 15.96
N ALA A 195 -22.35 -2.50 16.85
CA ALA A 195 -23.79 -2.77 16.91
C ALA A 195 -24.61 -1.49 17.06
N LEU A 196 -24.23 -0.63 18.02
CA LEU A 196 -24.88 0.66 18.25
C LEU A 196 -24.71 1.61 17.06
N ARG A 197 -23.49 1.76 16.53
CA ARG A 197 -23.20 2.65 15.38
C ARG A 197 -23.90 2.25 14.09
N LEU A 198 -24.08 0.95 13.85
CA LEU A 198 -24.68 0.40 12.63
C LEU A 198 -26.17 0.07 12.78
N GLY A 199 -26.79 0.33 13.93
CA GLY A 199 -28.19 -0.03 14.21
C GLY A 199 -28.46 -1.55 14.22
N ARG A 200 -27.46 -2.37 14.56
CA ARG A 200 -27.50 -3.84 14.49
C ARG A 200 -27.33 -4.49 15.87
N PRO A 201 -28.37 -4.51 16.73
CA PRO A 201 -28.27 -5.04 18.09
C PRO A 201 -27.88 -6.53 18.16
N THR A 202 -28.14 -7.32 17.11
CA THR A 202 -27.74 -8.74 17.02
C THR A 202 -26.27 -8.97 16.68
N LEU A 203 -25.51 -7.92 16.29
CA LEU A 203 -24.14 -8.09 15.83
C LEU A 203 -23.22 -8.87 16.81
N PRO A 204 -23.27 -8.69 18.14
CA PRO A 204 -22.39 -9.41 19.05
C PRO A 204 -22.65 -10.93 19.14
N SER A 205 -23.85 -11.40 18.81
CA SER A 205 -24.16 -12.85 18.74
C SER A 205 -24.00 -13.44 17.34
N GLU A 206 -23.82 -12.61 16.31
CA GLU A 206 -23.56 -13.03 14.93
C GLU A 206 -22.07 -13.22 14.60
N VAL A 207 -21.15 -12.85 15.50
CA VAL A 207 -19.70 -12.73 15.22
C VAL A 207 -18.87 -13.59 16.17
N GLY A 208 -17.95 -14.40 15.60
CA GLY A 208 -17.04 -15.23 16.39
C GLY A 208 -16.07 -14.40 17.24
N THR A 209 -15.62 -14.94 18.37
CA THR A 209 -14.63 -14.28 19.25
C THR A 209 -13.49 -15.25 19.59
N ILE A 210 -12.31 -15.02 19.03
CA ILE A 210 -11.10 -15.84 19.22
C ILE A 210 -10.16 -15.14 20.21
N ILE A 211 -9.70 -15.88 21.23
CA ILE A 211 -8.68 -15.37 22.15
C ILE A 211 -7.30 -15.68 21.58
N CYS A 212 -6.54 -14.63 21.29
CA CYS A 212 -5.26 -14.72 20.59
C CYS A 212 -4.25 -13.72 21.19
N ASP A 213 -3.06 -14.19 21.54
CA ASP A 213 -1.94 -13.36 21.99
C ASP A 213 -0.74 -13.57 21.07
N ILE A 214 -0.24 -12.46 20.49
CA ILE A 214 0.92 -12.45 19.60
C ILE A 214 2.19 -13.02 20.23
N THR A 215 2.27 -13.03 21.57
CA THR A 215 3.39 -13.60 22.33
C THR A 215 3.29 -15.11 22.54
N ASN A 216 2.15 -15.74 22.21
CA ASN A 216 1.91 -17.17 22.33
C ASN A 216 1.68 -17.80 20.94
N PRO A 217 2.69 -18.44 20.34
CA PRO A 217 2.61 -19.05 19.01
C PRO A 217 1.41 -19.99 18.82
N ALA A 218 1.12 -20.85 19.81
CA ALA A 218 0.00 -21.78 19.71
C ALA A 218 -1.35 -21.07 19.57
N SER A 219 -1.52 -19.88 20.17
CA SER A 219 -2.76 -19.09 20.00
C SER A 219 -2.87 -18.39 18.63
N LEU A 220 -1.74 -18.17 17.94
CA LEU A 220 -1.73 -17.73 16.55
C LEU A 220 -2.06 -18.89 15.61
N ASP A 221 -1.54 -20.09 15.87
CA ASP A 221 -1.86 -21.30 15.12
C ASP A 221 -3.35 -21.65 15.21
N GLU A 222 -3.93 -21.67 16.42
CA GLU A 222 -5.36 -21.94 16.62
C GLU A 222 -6.26 -20.88 15.97
N MET A 223 -5.85 -19.60 15.95
CA MET A 223 -6.57 -18.57 15.20
C MET A 223 -6.44 -18.78 13.68
N ALA A 224 -5.23 -19.08 13.18
CA ALA A 224 -4.96 -19.23 11.76
C ALA A 224 -5.74 -20.40 11.15
N LYS A 225 -5.78 -21.56 11.81
CA LYS A 225 -6.56 -22.75 11.40
C LYS A 225 -8.04 -22.44 11.17
N GLN A 226 -8.60 -21.53 11.95
CA GLN A 226 -10.03 -21.16 11.90
C GLN A 226 -10.37 -20.15 10.79
N ALA A 227 -9.38 -19.48 10.21
CA ALA A 227 -9.55 -18.37 9.29
C ALA A 227 -9.15 -18.74 7.85
N ALA A 228 -9.92 -18.33 6.83
CA ALA A 228 -9.44 -18.30 5.44
C ALA A 228 -8.52 -17.09 5.18
N VAL A 229 -8.91 -15.92 5.70
CA VAL A 229 -8.12 -14.68 5.65
C VAL A 229 -8.05 -14.02 7.03
N VAL A 230 -6.85 -13.67 7.47
CA VAL A 230 -6.61 -12.85 8.67
C VAL A 230 -6.40 -11.39 8.26
N LEU A 231 -7.16 -10.48 8.87
CA LEU A 231 -6.94 -9.04 8.82
C LEU A 231 -6.09 -8.64 10.02
N ASN A 232 -4.80 -8.43 9.79
CA ASN A 232 -3.84 -8.09 10.84
C ASN A 232 -3.80 -6.57 11.07
N CYS A 233 -4.26 -6.13 12.24
CA CYS A 233 -4.18 -4.74 12.70
C CYS A 233 -3.15 -4.54 13.84
N VAL A 234 -2.26 -5.50 14.10
CA VAL A 234 -1.34 -5.49 15.26
C VAL A 234 0.01 -4.86 14.90
N GLY A 235 0.06 -3.52 15.00
CA GLY A 235 1.29 -2.74 14.85
C GLY A 235 2.03 -2.44 16.18
N PRO A 236 3.32 -2.06 16.15
CA PRO A 236 4.18 -1.98 14.97
C PRO A 236 4.55 -3.36 14.42
N TYR A 237 4.41 -3.53 13.11
CA TYR A 237 4.54 -4.82 12.42
C TYR A 237 5.99 -5.30 12.42
N ARG A 238 6.97 -4.39 12.48
CA ARG A 238 8.39 -4.76 12.62
C ARG A 238 8.73 -5.58 13.87
N PHE A 239 7.85 -5.59 14.88
CA PHE A 239 7.98 -6.42 16.08
C PHE A 239 6.94 -7.54 16.16
N TYR A 240 5.73 -7.28 15.66
CA TYR A 240 4.55 -8.14 15.88
C TYR A 240 3.98 -8.78 14.62
N GLY A 241 4.44 -8.43 13.42
CA GLY A 241 3.89 -8.93 12.16
C GLY A 241 4.42 -10.31 11.74
N GLU A 242 5.70 -10.59 11.96
CA GLU A 242 6.34 -11.84 11.49
C GLU A 242 5.72 -13.11 12.11
N PRO A 243 5.38 -13.15 13.42
CA PRO A 243 4.68 -14.31 13.99
C PRO A 243 3.31 -14.56 13.36
N VAL A 244 2.56 -13.50 12.99
CA VAL A 244 1.27 -13.65 12.28
C VAL A 244 1.48 -14.23 10.89
N VAL A 245 2.42 -13.68 10.12
CA VAL A 245 2.73 -14.15 8.75
C VAL A 245 3.18 -15.62 8.77
N LYS A 246 4.06 -16.00 9.70
CA LYS A 246 4.52 -17.38 9.89
C LYS A 246 3.35 -18.33 10.18
N ALA A 247 2.54 -18.04 11.20
CA ALA A 247 1.41 -18.89 11.58
C ALA A 247 0.35 -18.99 10.46
N CYS A 248 0.09 -17.90 9.72
CA CYS A 248 -0.83 -17.94 8.59
C CYS A 248 -0.31 -18.89 7.49
N ILE A 249 0.95 -18.77 7.06
CA ILE A 249 1.52 -19.62 6.02
C ILE A 249 1.56 -21.09 6.43
N GLU A 250 1.99 -21.37 7.66
CA GLU A 250 2.12 -22.75 8.15
C GLU A 250 0.77 -23.47 8.19
N ASN A 251 -0.30 -22.77 8.61
CA ASN A 251 -1.67 -23.30 8.71
C ASN A 251 -2.53 -23.09 7.44
N GLY A 252 -1.93 -22.65 6.32
CA GLY A 252 -2.63 -22.54 5.01
C GLY A 252 -3.67 -21.41 4.94
N THR A 253 -3.38 -20.29 5.60
CA THR A 253 -4.26 -19.12 5.76
C THR A 253 -3.66 -17.91 5.04
N SER A 254 -4.49 -17.12 4.34
CA SER A 254 -4.05 -15.85 3.75
C SER A 254 -4.05 -14.72 4.79
N CYS A 255 -3.21 -13.70 4.61
CA CYS A 255 -3.08 -12.59 5.55
C CYS A 255 -3.03 -11.25 4.82
N ILE A 256 -3.75 -10.26 5.34
CA ILE A 256 -3.72 -8.88 4.87
C ILE A 256 -3.36 -7.98 6.04
N ASP A 257 -2.43 -7.05 5.83
CA ASP A 257 -2.05 -6.04 6.82
C ASP A 257 -2.19 -4.61 6.27
N ILE A 258 -2.14 -3.64 7.18
CA ILE A 258 -2.13 -2.20 6.89
C ILE A 258 -0.77 -1.58 7.27
N CYS A 259 0.33 -2.27 6.97
CA CYS A 259 1.68 -1.88 7.36
C CYS A 259 2.29 -0.80 6.45
N GLY A 260 2.69 0.33 7.04
CA GLY A 260 3.50 1.38 6.40
C GLY A 260 5.01 1.29 6.65
N GLU A 261 5.56 0.13 7.05
CA GLU A 261 6.98 -0.03 7.42
C GLU A 261 7.79 -0.79 6.34
N PRO A 262 8.57 -0.13 5.45
CA PRO A 262 9.27 -0.77 4.33
C PRO A 262 10.18 -1.94 4.71
N GLN A 263 10.81 -1.88 5.90
CA GLN A 263 11.66 -2.94 6.41
C GLN A 263 10.87 -4.23 6.62
N PHE A 264 9.70 -4.16 7.24
CA PHE A 264 8.85 -5.33 7.46
C PHE A 264 8.37 -5.90 6.12
N LEU A 265 7.86 -5.04 5.23
CA LEU A 265 7.31 -5.40 3.94
C LEU A 265 8.33 -6.11 3.02
N GLU A 266 9.55 -5.59 2.95
CA GLU A 266 10.64 -6.19 2.18
C GLU A 266 11.20 -7.47 2.85
N LEU A 267 11.22 -7.52 4.19
CA LEU A 267 11.69 -8.69 4.94
C LEU A 267 10.72 -9.87 4.81
N MET A 268 9.41 -9.62 4.87
CA MET A 268 8.41 -10.68 4.69
C MET A 268 8.48 -11.26 3.28
N TYR A 269 8.63 -10.41 2.27
CA TYR A 269 8.83 -10.86 0.89
C TYR A 269 10.04 -11.79 0.78
N TRP A 270 11.20 -11.33 1.25
CA TRP A 270 12.46 -12.08 1.16
C TRP A 270 12.47 -13.40 1.97
N LYS A 271 11.80 -13.45 3.13
CA LYS A 271 11.74 -14.66 3.98
C LYS A 271 10.66 -15.68 3.58
N TYR A 272 9.55 -15.22 2.99
CA TYR A 272 8.30 -16.00 2.96
C TYR A 272 7.60 -16.08 1.60
N HIS A 273 8.04 -15.37 0.55
CA HIS A 273 7.35 -15.40 -0.75
C HIS A 273 7.24 -16.83 -1.32
N GLU A 274 8.34 -17.58 -1.35
CA GLU A 274 8.36 -18.97 -1.85
C GLU A 274 7.46 -19.89 -1.01
N LYS A 275 7.57 -19.85 0.32
CA LYS A 275 6.76 -20.67 1.24
C LYS A 275 5.26 -20.38 1.15
N ALA A 276 4.89 -19.12 0.91
CA ALA A 276 3.50 -18.73 0.69
C ALA A 276 3.00 -19.23 -0.68
N ALA A 277 3.86 -19.26 -1.71
CA ALA A 277 3.56 -19.86 -3.02
C ALA A 277 3.36 -21.39 -2.94
N GLU A 278 4.27 -22.11 -2.28
CA GLU A 278 4.18 -23.54 -2.01
C GLU A 278 2.89 -23.92 -1.27
N LYS A 279 2.45 -23.06 -0.34
CA LYS A 279 1.21 -23.23 0.44
C LYS A 279 -0.06 -22.75 -0.27
N GLY A 280 0.05 -22.07 -1.42
CA GLY A 280 -1.08 -21.50 -2.14
C GLY A 280 -1.79 -20.35 -1.41
N VAL A 281 -1.10 -19.66 -0.48
CA VAL A 281 -1.67 -18.57 0.34
C VAL A 281 -1.14 -17.20 -0.05
N TYR A 282 -1.94 -16.16 0.16
CA TYR A 282 -1.59 -14.80 -0.21
C TYR A 282 -1.33 -13.96 1.04
N ILE A 283 -0.15 -13.31 1.08
CA ILE A 283 0.23 -12.37 2.13
C ILE A 283 0.35 -10.99 1.50
N VAL A 284 -0.67 -10.13 1.67
CA VAL A 284 -0.77 -8.84 0.97
C VAL A 284 -0.57 -7.68 1.96
N GLY A 285 0.67 -7.19 2.01
CA GLY A 285 1.04 -6.09 2.91
C GLY A 285 0.63 -4.71 2.39
N SER A 286 0.55 -3.73 3.30
CA SER A 286 0.20 -2.32 3.00
C SER A 286 -1.17 -2.11 2.36
N SER A 287 -2.13 -2.99 2.65
CA SER A 287 -3.50 -2.94 2.14
C SER A 287 -4.37 -1.94 2.92
N GLY A 288 -3.84 -0.75 3.18
CA GLY A 288 -4.54 0.38 3.79
C GLY A 288 -4.24 1.67 3.01
N PHE A 289 -4.55 2.83 3.58
CA PHE A 289 -4.12 4.10 3.00
C PHE A 289 -2.60 4.17 2.80
N ASP A 290 -1.83 3.53 3.69
CA ASP A 290 -0.36 3.48 3.68
C ASP A 290 0.27 2.82 2.43
N SER A 291 -0.51 2.34 1.44
CA SER A 291 -0.09 2.30 0.02
C SER A 291 -1.21 2.10 -1.02
N ILE A 292 -2.42 1.61 -0.71
CA ILE A 292 -3.43 1.30 -1.76
C ILE A 292 -3.72 2.47 -2.72
N PRO A 293 -3.95 3.72 -2.26
CA PRO A 293 -4.15 4.86 -3.14
C PRO A 293 -2.96 5.12 -4.07
N ALA A 294 -1.73 4.99 -3.56
CA ALA A 294 -0.50 5.20 -4.33
C ALA A 294 -0.27 4.08 -5.37
N ASP A 295 -0.40 2.83 -4.95
CA ASP A 295 -0.05 1.65 -5.74
C ASP A 295 -1.09 1.37 -6.82
N LEU A 296 -2.38 1.30 -6.44
CA LEU A 296 -3.46 1.21 -7.42
C LEU A 296 -3.63 2.51 -8.22
N GLY A 297 -3.21 3.65 -7.69
CA GLY A 297 -3.17 4.91 -8.43
C GLY A 297 -2.24 4.85 -9.63
N VAL A 298 -1.06 4.24 -9.50
CA VAL A 298 -0.14 3.98 -10.62
C VAL A 298 -0.72 2.95 -11.61
N ILE A 299 -1.39 1.90 -11.12
CA ILE A 299 -2.13 0.94 -12.00
C ILE A 299 -3.23 1.66 -12.79
N TYR A 300 -4.05 2.49 -12.14
CA TYR A 300 -5.09 3.26 -12.78
C TYR A 300 -4.53 4.25 -13.80
N THR A 301 -3.42 4.94 -13.47
CA THR A 301 -2.72 5.85 -14.39
C THR A 301 -2.24 5.12 -15.65
N ARG A 302 -1.74 3.88 -15.52
CA ARG A 302 -1.40 3.01 -16.67
C ARG A 302 -2.65 2.68 -17.47
N ASN A 303 -3.67 2.14 -16.82
CA ASN A 303 -4.87 1.60 -17.47
C ASN A 303 -5.77 2.69 -18.10
N LYS A 304 -5.49 3.98 -17.86
CA LYS A 304 -6.14 5.12 -18.50
C LYS A 304 -5.27 5.87 -19.52
N MET A 305 -3.98 5.53 -19.67
CA MET A 305 -3.13 6.09 -20.72
C MET A 305 -3.27 5.27 -22.02
N ASN A 306 -3.60 5.92 -23.13
CA ASN A 306 -3.60 5.27 -24.45
C ASN A 306 -2.17 5.16 -25.03
N GLY A 307 -1.36 4.27 -24.45
CA GLY A 307 0.03 4.06 -24.84
C GLY A 307 0.89 3.53 -23.69
N THR A 308 2.19 3.77 -23.75
CA THR A 308 3.15 3.26 -22.75
C THR A 308 3.46 4.31 -21.69
N LEU A 309 2.90 4.17 -20.49
CA LEU A 309 3.29 4.95 -19.32
C LEU A 309 4.72 4.56 -18.89
N THR A 310 5.59 5.55 -18.66
CA THR A 310 7.02 5.32 -18.33
C THR A 310 7.48 5.94 -17.03
N ALA A 311 6.85 7.04 -16.58
CA ALA A 311 7.09 7.61 -15.26
C ALA A 311 5.84 8.28 -14.67
N VAL A 312 5.75 8.28 -13.33
CA VAL A 312 4.70 8.96 -12.55
C VAL A 312 5.31 9.68 -11.36
N GLU A 313 4.89 10.93 -11.14
CA GLU A 313 5.04 11.63 -9.86
C GLU A 313 3.69 11.71 -9.16
N SER A 314 3.58 11.23 -7.91
CA SER A 314 2.37 11.39 -7.09
C SER A 314 2.54 12.46 -6.00
N PHE A 315 1.45 13.17 -5.70
CA PHE A 315 1.39 14.26 -4.74
C PHE A 315 0.20 14.04 -3.81
N LEU A 316 0.47 13.71 -2.54
CA LEU A 316 -0.54 13.62 -1.49
C LEU A 316 -0.84 14.99 -0.90
N THR A 317 -2.12 15.37 -0.88
CA THR A 317 -2.68 16.44 -0.08
C THR A 317 -3.64 15.85 0.95
N VAL A 318 -3.47 16.20 2.22
CA VAL A 318 -4.43 15.92 3.29
C VAL A 318 -5.18 17.22 3.58
N HIS A 319 -6.50 17.14 3.64
CA HIS A 319 -7.39 18.24 3.99
C HIS A 319 -7.96 17.97 5.39
N SER A 320 -8.00 18.99 6.25
CA SER A 320 -8.49 18.88 7.63
C SER A 320 -9.43 20.02 7.96
N GLY A 321 -10.45 19.76 8.79
CA GLY A 321 -11.39 20.76 9.28
C GLY A 321 -10.79 21.76 10.28
N PRO A 322 -11.62 22.68 10.84
CA PRO A 322 -11.19 23.69 11.80
C PRO A 322 -10.57 23.14 13.08
N GLU A 323 -10.98 21.93 13.51
CA GLU A 323 -10.44 21.19 14.66
C GLU A 323 -9.05 20.58 14.36
N GLY A 324 -8.47 20.84 13.17
CA GLY A 324 -7.21 20.29 12.71
C GLY A 324 -7.27 18.78 12.40
N MET A 325 -6.11 18.13 12.46
CA MET A 325 -5.96 16.68 12.29
C MET A 325 -5.20 16.08 13.48
N CYS A 326 -5.47 14.81 13.80
CA CYS A 326 -4.72 14.06 14.79
C CYS A 326 -4.65 12.58 14.40
N ILE A 327 -3.55 11.91 14.73
CA ILE A 327 -3.29 10.51 14.37
C ILE A 327 -2.99 9.70 15.65
N HIS A 328 -3.42 8.45 15.71
CA HIS A 328 -3.18 7.57 16.85
C HIS A 328 -1.68 7.22 17.02
N ASP A 329 -1.21 7.08 18.27
CA ASP A 329 0.22 6.90 18.62
C ASP A 329 0.89 5.64 18.04
N GLY A 330 0.12 4.70 17.49
CA GLY A 330 0.62 3.54 16.75
C GLY A 330 1.47 3.95 15.54
N THR A 331 0.97 4.88 14.73
CA THR A 331 1.69 5.40 13.55
C THR A 331 2.93 6.20 13.97
N TRP A 332 2.85 6.94 15.08
CA TRP A 332 3.99 7.65 15.67
C TRP A 332 5.10 6.69 16.11
N LYS A 333 4.77 5.59 16.77
CA LYS A 333 5.72 4.52 17.14
C LYS A 333 6.38 3.92 15.90
N SER A 334 5.60 3.55 14.87
CA SER A 334 6.13 3.02 13.61
C SER A 334 7.10 4.01 12.94
N ALA A 335 6.80 5.31 12.95
CA ALA A 335 7.71 6.34 12.46
C ALA A 335 9.01 6.40 13.29
N ILE A 336 8.92 6.48 14.62
CA ILE A 336 10.10 6.54 15.52
C ILE A 336 11.03 5.34 15.30
N TYR A 337 10.47 4.14 15.20
CA TYR A 337 11.26 2.93 15.02
C TYR A 337 11.77 2.76 13.58
N GLY A 338 11.00 3.15 12.55
CA GLY A 338 11.42 3.10 11.16
C GLY A 338 12.55 4.09 10.84
N PHE A 339 12.46 5.33 11.35
CA PHE A 339 13.56 6.30 11.27
C PHE A 339 14.77 5.91 12.14
N GLY A 340 14.53 5.24 13.27
CA GLY A 340 15.59 4.72 14.13
C GLY A 340 16.40 3.56 13.54
N ASP A 341 15.89 2.87 12.51
CA ASP A 341 16.44 1.59 12.01
C ASP A 341 16.75 1.56 10.50
N GLN A 342 16.87 2.74 9.87
CA GLN A 342 17.12 2.87 8.42
C GLN A 342 18.39 2.12 7.94
N SER A 343 19.37 1.91 8.82
CA SER A 343 20.57 1.10 8.57
C SER A 343 20.23 -0.35 8.20
N ASN A 344 19.29 -0.98 8.89
CA ASN A 344 18.89 -2.36 8.63
C ASN A 344 18.03 -2.49 7.38
N LEU A 345 17.22 -1.49 7.02
CA LEU A 345 16.56 -1.45 5.71
C LEU A 345 17.58 -1.35 4.56
N LYS A 346 18.65 -0.55 4.72
CA LYS A 346 19.75 -0.51 3.75
C LYS A 346 20.49 -1.85 3.68
N LYS A 347 20.76 -2.48 4.84
CA LYS A 347 21.40 -3.80 4.94
C LYS A 347 20.59 -4.88 4.20
N LEU A 348 19.30 -5.03 4.53
CA LEU A 348 18.37 -5.96 3.90
C LEU A 348 18.33 -5.81 2.37
N ARG A 349 18.26 -4.57 1.86
CA ARG A 349 18.27 -4.30 0.42
C ARG A 349 19.56 -4.75 -0.25
N ASN A 350 20.72 -4.53 0.38
CA ASN A 350 22.00 -5.02 -0.11
C ASN A 350 22.07 -6.56 -0.10
N GLU A 351 21.63 -7.19 0.99
CA GLU A 351 21.66 -8.66 1.17
C GLU A 351 20.66 -9.40 0.26
N SER A 352 19.57 -8.74 -0.14
CA SER A 352 18.55 -9.33 -1.01
C SER A 352 19.04 -9.71 -2.41
N ASN A 353 20.15 -9.12 -2.88
CA ASN A 353 20.72 -9.29 -4.24
C ASN A 353 19.73 -9.07 -5.41
N LEU A 354 18.58 -8.46 -5.17
CA LEU A 354 17.54 -8.24 -6.17
C LEU A 354 18.01 -7.25 -7.25
N LYS A 355 18.06 -7.71 -8.52
CA LYS A 355 18.38 -6.88 -9.69
C LYS A 355 17.53 -5.60 -9.72
N PRO A 356 18.06 -4.42 -10.06
CA PRO A 356 17.24 -3.22 -10.24
C PRO A 356 16.12 -3.44 -11.26
N VAL A 357 14.93 -2.92 -10.98
CA VAL A 357 13.83 -2.87 -11.98
C VAL A 357 14.30 -2.02 -13.17
N PRO A 358 14.12 -2.46 -14.43
CA PRO A 358 14.56 -1.70 -15.60
C PRO A 358 13.97 -0.29 -15.69
N ILE A 359 14.70 0.60 -16.35
CA ILE A 359 14.28 1.98 -16.63
C ILE A 359 13.83 2.03 -18.09
N VAL A 360 12.55 2.30 -18.32
CA VAL A 360 11.99 2.56 -19.66
C VAL A 360 11.85 4.07 -19.87
N GLY A 361 12.28 4.56 -21.03
CA GLY A 361 12.29 5.98 -21.37
C GLY A 361 13.29 6.81 -20.55
N PRO A 362 13.20 8.16 -20.60
CA PRO A 362 14.08 9.05 -19.87
C PRO A 362 14.00 8.83 -18.36
N LYS A 363 15.16 8.83 -17.69
CA LYS A 363 15.25 8.69 -16.24
C LYS A 363 14.47 9.79 -15.50
N LEU A 364 13.51 9.41 -14.66
CA LEU A 364 12.71 10.31 -13.84
C LEU A 364 13.61 11.16 -12.94
N LYS A 365 13.65 12.47 -13.20
CA LYS A 365 14.37 13.44 -12.38
C LYS A 365 13.54 13.75 -11.14
N ARG A 366 13.96 13.23 -9.98
CA ARG A 366 13.36 13.63 -8.70
C ARG A 366 13.50 15.13 -8.48
N ARG A 367 12.45 15.75 -7.95
CA ARG A 367 12.46 17.16 -7.54
C ARG A 367 13.40 17.37 -6.35
N TRP A 368 13.84 18.61 -6.16
CA TRP A 368 14.63 19.00 -4.98
C TRP A 368 13.81 18.77 -3.70
N PRO A 369 14.41 18.46 -2.53
CA PRO A 369 13.67 18.02 -1.34
C PRO A 369 12.61 19.00 -0.79
N ILE A 370 12.65 20.26 -1.21
CA ILE A 370 11.58 21.25 -1.01
C ILE A 370 11.29 21.85 -2.39
N SER A 371 10.20 21.47 -3.04
CA SER A 371 9.89 21.95 -4.39
C SER A 371 8.47 22.50 -4.48
N TYR A 372 8.31 23.68 -5.10
CA TYR A 372 7.00 24.24 -5.37
C TYR A 372 6.40 23.57 -6.62
N CYS A 373 5.29 22.87 -6.43
CA CYS A 373 4.48 22.30 -7.50
C CYS A 373 3.52 23.39 -7.98
N ARG A 374 3.73 23.87 -9.22
CA ARG A 374 2.92 24.92 -9.85
C ARG A 374 1.51 24.40 -10.15
N GLU A 375 1.44 23.14 -10.53
CA GLU A 375 0.24 22.40 -10.90
C GLU A 375 -0.75 22.25 -9.74
N LEU A 376 -0.26 22.32 -8.48
CA LEU A 376 -1.04 22.22 -7.25
C LEU A 376 -0.94 23.48 -6.36
N ASN A 377 -0.33 24.57 -6.86
CA ASN A 377 -0.09 25.83 -6.13
C ASN A 377 0.47 25.64 -4.70
N SER A 378 1.42 24.71 -4.51
CA SER A 378 1.80 24.25 -3.17
C SER A 378 3.26 23.79 -3.09
N TYR A 379 3.92 24.08 -1.98
CA TYR A 379 5.21 23.45 -1.68
C TYR A 379 5.03 21.97 -1.38
N SER A 380 5.98 21.17 -1.82
CA SER A 380 5.99 19.72 -1.70
C SER A 380 7.35 19.21 -1.23
N ILE A 381 7.34 18.14 -0.46
CA ILE A 381 8.54 17.43 -0.01
C ILE A 381 8.42 15.94 -0.38
N PRO A 382 9.52 15.18 -0.54
CA PRO A 382 9.47 13.73 -0.75
C PRO A 382 8.66 13.03 0.34
N PHE A 383 7.75 12.14 -0.05
CA PHE A 383 7.02 11.31 0.90
C PHE A 383 7.94 10.25 1.48
N MET A 384 7.96 10.11 2.81
CA MET A 384 8.91 9.25 3.53
C MET A 384 8.30 7.93 4.04
N GLY A 385 7.08 7.59 3.60
CA GLY A 385 6.38 6.34 3.92
C GLY A 385 6.68 5.18 2.95
N ALA A 386 5.74 4.25 2.83
CA ALA A 386 5.97 2.96 2.16
C ALA A 386 5.86 2.99 0.62
N ASP A 387 5.12 3.92 0.03
CA ASP A 387 4.75 3.98 -1.40
C ASP A 387 5.91 3.66 -2.35
N VAL A 388 7.08 4.30 -2.16
CA VAL A 388 8.24 4.17 -3.06
C VAL A 388 8.94 2.80 -2.97
N SER A 389 8.67 2.02 -1.91
CA SER A 389 8.99 0.60 -1.81
C SER A 389 7.90 -0.26 -2.44
N VAL A 390 6.65 -0.04 -2.03
CA VAL A 390 5.48 -0.86 -2.42
C VAL A 390 5.24 -0.78 -3.93
N VAL A 391 5.14 0.43 -4.49
CA VAL A 391 5.02 0.63 -5.95
C VAL A 391 6.20 -0.01 -6.68
N ARG A 392 7.43 0.07 -6.17
CA ARG A 392 8.58 -0.56 -6.84
C ARG A 392 8.49 -2.09 -6.84
N ARG A 393 7.97 -2.70 -5.78
CA ARG A 393 7.72 -4.15 -5.73
C ARG A 393 6.57 -4.55 -6.67
N THR A 394 5.51 -3.75 -6.77
CA THR A 394 4.48 -3.90 -7.80
C THR A 394 5.09 -3.84 -9.20
N GLN A 395 5.84 -2.77 -9.52
CA GLN A 395 6.47 -2.60 -10.83
C GLN A 395 7.51 -3.69 -11.16
N ARG A 396 8.13 -4.31 -10.15
CA ARG A 396 8.91 -5.54 -10.34
C ARG A 396 8.02 -6.69 -10.80
N TYR A 397 6.99 -7.03 -10.03
CA TYR A 397 6.11 -8.17 -10.31
C TYR A 397 5.44 -8.06 -11.68
N LEU A 398 4.91 -6.87 -12.03
CA LEU A 398 4.30 -6.64 -13.33
C LEU A 398 5.29 -6.85 -14.49
N HIS A 399 6.58 -6.54 -14.29
CA HIS A 399 7.62 -6.75 -15.29
C HIS A 399 8.10 -8.22 -15.35
N GLU A 400 8.42 -8.81 -14.20
CA GLU A 400 9.05 -10.14 -14.09
C GLU A 400 8.06 -11.31 -14.24
N ASN A 401 6.76 -11.10 -13.97
CA ASN A 401 5.74 -12.15 -14.01
C ASN A 401 4.64 -11.92 -15.06
N LEU A 402 4.42 -10.68 -15.51
CA LEU A 402 3.34 -10.32 -16.45
C LEU A 402 3.83 -9.66 -17.75
N GLU A 403 5.15 -9.50 -17.92
CA GLU A 403 5.81 -8.90 -19.10
C GLU A 403 5.45 -7.42 -19.38
N GLU A 404 4.84 -6.72 -18.40
CA GLU A 404 4.39 -5.34 -18.55
C GLU A 404 5.53 -4.32 -18.35
N SER A 405 5.51 -3.20 -19.08
CA SER A 405 6.55 -2.15 -18.99
C SER A 405 6.58 -1.51 -17.58
N PRO A 406 7.73 -1.53 -16.87
CA PRO A 406 7.83 -0.94 -15.54
C PRO A 406 7.78 0.60 -15.58
N VAL A 407 7.02 1.18 -14.64
CA VAL A 407 6.84 2.63 -14.49
C VAL A 407 7.79 3.16 -13.42
N GLN A 408 8.57 4.18 -13.75
CA GLN A 408 9.41 4.90 -12.80
C GLN A 408 8.54 5.75 -11.86
N TYR A 409 8.79 5.69 -10.55
CA TYR A 409 7.91 6.33 -9.56
C TYR A 409 8.65 7.23 -8.57
N ALA A 410 8.03 8.38 -8.25
CA ALA A 410 8.38 9.27 -7.14
C ALA A 410 7.11 9.74 -6.42
N ALA A 411 7.16 9.78 -5.09
CA ALA A 411 6.05 10.22 -4.24
C ALA A 411 6.44 11.46 -3.44
N TYR A 412 5.51 12.40 -3.34
CA TYR A 412 5.64 13.66 -2.61
C TYR A 412 4.39 13.92 -1.77
N VAL A 413 4.53 14.73 -0.72
CA VAL A 413 3.41 15.29 0.05
C VAL A 413 3.42 16.81 -0.08
N THR A 414 2.26 17.40 -0.36
CA THR A 414 2.06 18.85 -0.39
C THR A 414 1.89 19.39 1.02
N VAL A 415 2.60 20.46 1.37
CA VAL A 415 2.62 21.04 2.72
C VAL A 415 2.07 22.47 2.77
N GLY A 416 1.64 23.03 1.64
CA GLY A 416 1.04 24.37 1.56
C GLY A 416 2.09 25.46 1.33
N GLY A 417 2.05 26.52 2.14
CA GLY A 417 2.94 27.68 2.02
C GLY A 417 4.35 27.45 2.58
N ILE A 418 5.27 28.38 2.27
CA ILE A 418 6.66 28.35 2.77
C ILE A 418 6.74 28.38 4.31
N THR A 419 5.77 28.99 4.98
CA THR A 419 5.65 28.98 6.44
C THR A 419 5.41 27.58 7.01
N SER A 420 4.64 26.74 6.33
CA SER A 420 4.46 25.33 6.69
C SER A 420 5.72 24.51 6.46
N VAL A 421 6.46 24.77 5.36
CA VAL A 421 7.77 24.16 5.11
C VAL A 421 8.73 24.44 6.27
N ILE A 422 8.85 25.70 6.69
CA ILE A 422 9.74 26.10 7.80
C ILE A 422 9.34 25.39 9.11
N LYS A 423 8.05 25.39 9.46
CA LYS A 423 7.54 24.66 10.65
C LYS A 423 7.91 23.16 10.59
N LEU A 424 7.70 22.53 9.44
CA LEU A 424 7.97 21.11 9.24
C LEU A 424 9.46 20.78 9.22
N MET A 425 10.32 21.68 8.74
CA MET A 425 11.78 21.53 8.85
C MET A 425 12.23 21.55 10.30
N PHE A 426 11.77 22.50 11.12
CA PHE A 426 12.10 22.54 12.55
C PHE A 426 11.58 21.31 13.29
N ALA A 427 10.31 20.92 13.08
CA ALA A 427 9.73 19.73 13.69
C ALA A 427 10.47 18.44 13.25
N GLY A 428 10.85 18.33 11.98
CA GLY A 428 11.60 17.20 11.43
C GLY A 428 13.03 17.10 11.98
N LEU A 429 13.77 18.22 12.07
CA LEU A 429 15.10 18.25 12.68
C LEU A 429 15.05 17.89 14.18
N PHE A 430 14.06 18.41 14.90
CA PHE A 430 13.81 18.07 16.30
C PHE A 430 13.51 16.58 16.48
N PHE A 431 12.58 16.03 15.69
CA PHE A 431 12.27 14.59 15.67
C PHE A 431 13.51 13.73 15.38
N LEU A 432 14.27 14.05 14.33
CA LEU A 432 15.48 13.32 13.93
C LEU A 432 16.62 13.41 14.96
N PHE A 433 16.65 14.46 15.79
CA PHE A 433 17.57 14.54 16.94
C PHE A 433 17.17 13.54 18.03
N PHE A 434 15.90 13.54 18.46
CA PHE A 434 15.41 12.64 19.52
C PHE A 434 15.39 11.17 19.08
N VAL A 435 15.11 10.85 17.81
CA VAL A 435 15.08 9.47 17.30
C VAL A 435 16.44 8.76 17.40
N LYS A 436 17.57 9.47 17.35
CA LYS A 436 18.92 8.86 17.39
C LYS A 436 19.20 8.13 18.71
N PHE A 437 18.78 8.68 19.84
CA PHE A 437 19.17 8.22 21.18
C PHE A 437 18.06 7.40 21.85
N GLY A 438 18.43 6.39 22.65
CA GLY A 438 17.46 5.52 23.32
C GLY A 438 16.49 6.28 24.23
N ILE A 439 17.02 7.18 25.07
CA ILE A 439 16.21 8.06 25.95
C ILE A 439 15.32 8.99 25.11
N GLY A 440 15.84 9.53 24.01
CA GLY A 440 15.07 10.40 23.11
C GLY A 440 13.87 9.68 22.50
N ARG A 441 14.05 8.46 21.99
CA ARG A 441 12.94 7.60 21.52
C ARG A 441 11.91 7.33 22.63
N GLN A 442 12.33 7.09 23.86
CA GLN A 442 11.40 6.89 24.98
C GLN A 442 10.58 8.15 25.30
N LEU A 443 11.17 9.36 25.19
CA LEU A 443 10.43 10.61 25.35
C LEU A 443 9.37 10.80 24.25
N LEU A 444 9.75 10.57 22.98
CA LEU A 444 8.83 10.62 21.84
C LEU A 444 7.64 9.65 22.03
N ILE A 445 7.90 8.43 22.51
CA ILE A 445 6.86 7.40 22.75
C ILE A 445 6.01 7.72 23.99
N LYS A 446 6.61 8.24 25.07
CA LYS A 446 5.89 8.52 26.33
C LYS A 446 4.95 9.72 26.19
N PHE A 447 5.35 10.75 25.45
CA PHE A 447 4.66 12.04 25.34
C PHE A 447 4.36 12.44 23.87
N PRO A 448 3.60 11.62 23.10
CA PRO A 448 3.41 11.84 21.66
C PRO A 448 2.80 13.21 21.35
N TRP A 449 1.81 13.66 22.13
CA TRP A 449 1.15 14.96 21.95
C TRP A 449 2.13 16.14 21.99
N LEU A 450 3.01 16.16 22.99
CA LEU A 450 4.01 17.22 23.17
C LEU A 450 5.06 17.20 22.06
N PHE A 451 5.66 16.04 21.81
CA PHE A 451 6.77 15.91 20.86
C PHE A 451 6.35 15.89 19.39
N SER A 452 5.04 15.86 19.11
CA SER A 452 4.48 16.03 17.77
C SER A 452 3.68 17.32 17.60
N PHE A 453 3.69 18.24 18.58
CA PHE A 453 2.93 19.51 18.53
C PHE A 453 1.43 19.32 18.26
N GLY A 454 0.82 18.29 18.86
CA GLY A 454 -0.60 17.95 18.75
C GLY A 454 -0.98 16.96 17.63
N TYR A 455 -0.09 16.68 16.67
CA TYR A 455 -0.43 15.84 15.53
C TYR A 455 -0.62 14.35 15.87
N PHE A 456 -0.07 13.85 16.99
CA PHE A 456 -0.23 12.46 17.42
C PHE A 456 -0.68 12.30 18.88
N SER A 457 -1.64 11.40 19.12
CA SER A 457 -2.35 11.21 20.39
C SER A 457 -2.51 9.74 20.77
N LYS A 458 -2.50 9.42 22.08
CA LYS A 458 -2.82 8.07 22.59
C LYS A 458 -4.33 7.77 22.55
N GLN A 459 -5.14 8.82 22.48
CA GLN A 459 -6.59 8.77 22.33
C GLN A 459 -6.99 8.71 20.84
N GLY A 460 -6.08 9.04 19.92
CA GLY A 460 -6.38 9.25 18.50
C GLY A 460 -7.16 10.55 18.24
N PRO A 461 -7.65 10.75 17.00
CA PRO A 461 -8.54 11.87 16.67
C PRO A 461 -9.94 11.72 17.27
N THR A 462 -10.60 12.87 17.43
CA THR A 462 -12.04 12.96 17.71
C THR A 462 -12.87 12.64 16.46
N GLN A 463 -14.14 12.24 16.64
CA GLN A 463 -15.02 11.96 15.50
C GLN A 463 -15.17 13.18 14.58
N LYS A 464 -15.31 14.40 15.11
CA LYS A 464 -15.31 15.64 14.29
C LYS A 464 -14.07 15.81 13.41
N GLN A 465 -12.88 15.47 13.93
CA GLN A 465 -11.64 15.57 13.15
C GLN A 465 -11.60 14.50 12.05
N ILE A 466 -12.20 13.33 12.27
CA ILE A 466 -12.37 12.30 11.23
C ILE A 466 -13.36 12.78 10.17
N ASP A 467 -14.57 13.17 10.58
CA ASP A 467 -15.67 13.56 9.68
C ASP A 467 -15.33 14.77 8.80
N ALA A 468 -14.51 15.70 9.32
CA ALA A 468 -14.07 16.90 8.61
C ALA A 468 -12.72 16.75 7.89
N SER A 469 -12.16 15.54 7.78
CA SER A 469 -10.89 15.28 7.09
C SER A 469 -11.06 14.41 5.84
N SER A 470 -10.21 14.63 4.85
CA SER A 470 -10.19 13.91 3.58
C SER A 470 -8.80 13.94 2.96
N PHE A 471 -8.57 13.17 1.88
CA PHE A 471 -7.33 13.24 1.12
C PHE A 471 -7.56 13.41 -0.38
N THR A 472 -6.51 13.84 -1.06
CA THR A 472 -6.41 13.83 -2.52
C THR A 472 -4.97 13.47 -2.88
N MET A 473 -4.77 12.36 -3.59
CA MET A 473 -3.48 12.02 -4.20
C MET A 473 -3.57 12.23 -5.71
N THR A 474 -2.78 13.16 -6.25
CA THR A 474 -2.77 13.51 -7.68
C THR A 474 -1.53 12.92 -8.34
N PHE A 475 -1.68 12.33 -9.52
CA PHE A 475 -0.66 11.58 -10.25
C PHE A 475 -0.40 12.23 -11.60
N PHE A 476 0.82 12.73 -11.80
CA PHE A 476 1.28 13.25 -13.08
C PHE A 476 2.08 12.15 -13.79
N GLY A 477 1.45 11.48 -14.75
CA GLY A 477 2.05 10.46 -15.58
C GLY A 477 2.59 11.01 -16.90
N GLN A 478 3.73 10.49 -17.35
CA GLN A 478 4.31 10.74 -18.67
C GLN A 478 4.61 9.43 -19.40
N GLY A 479 4.41 9.43 -20.72
CA GLY A 479 4.53 8.23 -21.54
C GLY A 479 4.58 8.51 -23.03
N TYR A 480 4.44 7.45 -23.82
CA TYR A 480 4.47 7.47 -25.28
C TYR A 480 3.11 7.08 -25.85
N SER A 481 2.66 7.74 -26.91
CA SER A 481 1.46 7.33 -27.64
C SER A 481 1.67 6.04 -28.44
N GLN A 482 0.59 5.42 -28.90
CA GLN A 482 0.66 4.15 -29.65
C GLN A 482 1.56 4.28 -30.88
N GLY A 483 2.49 3.34 -31.05
CA GLY A 483 3.50 3.34 -32.11
C GLY A 483 4.77 4.18 -31.82
N PHE A 484 4.82 4.96 -30.73
CA PHE A 484 6.01 5.71 -30.34
C PHE A 484 6.84 4.95 -29.30
N GLY A 485 8.14 4.76 -29.58
CA GLY A 485 9.08 4.04 -28.70
C GLY A 485 10.08 4.96 -27.97
N PRO A 486 10.70 4.45 -26.88
CA PRO A 486 11.65 5.22 -26.06
C PRO A 486 12.99 5.52 -26.74
N ASP A 487 13.35 4.78 -27.79
CA ASP A 487 14.72 4.73 -28.32
C ASP A 487 15.20 6.02 -29.00
N LYS A 488 14.28 6.88 -29.43
CA LYS A 488 14.59 8.15 -30.12
C LYS A 488 13.72 9.35 -29.71
N ASN A 489 12.62 9.12 -28.99
CA ASN A 489 11.60 10.15 -28.75
C ASN A 489 11.58 10.61 -27.28
N LYS A 490 11.17 11.86 -27.06
CA LYS A 490 10.72 12.32 -25.73
C LYS A 490 9.30 11.78 -25.47
N PRO A 491 8.91 11.53 -24.20
CA PRO A 491 7.52 11.22 -23.86
C PRO A 491 6.56 12.29 -24.40
N ASN A 492 5.65 11.87 -25.26
CA ASN A 492 4.70 12.72 -25.99
C ASN A 492 3.25 12.58 -25.51
N ILE A 493 2.98 11.81 -24.43
CA ILE A 493 1.73 11.88 -23.67
C ILE A 493 2.01 12.34 -22.25
N ARG A 494 1.14 13.21 -21.73
CA ARG A 494 0.93 13.43 -20.29
C ARG A 494 -0.50 13.06 -19.90
N ILE A 495 -0.64 12.49 -18.71
CA ILE A 495 -1.92 12.21 -18.07
C ILE A 495 -1.88 12.74 -16.64
N CYS A 496 -3.00 13.30 -16.18
CA CYS A 496 -3.25 13.63 -14.79
C CYS A 496 -4.41 12.76 -14.30
N THR A 497 -4.16 11.89 -13.33
CA THR A 497 -5.22 11.13 -12.63
C THR A 497 -5.21 11.48 -11.15
N GLN A 498 -6.29 11.18 -10.45
CA GLN A 498 -6.46 11.57 -9.07
C GLN A 498 -7.24 10.51 -8.29
N VAL A 499 -6.74 10.18 -7.10
CA VAL A 499 -7.45 9.37 -6.11
C VAL A 499 -7.90 10.28 -4.98
N LYS A 500 -9.20 10.29 -4.68
CA LYS A 500 -9.81 11.03 -3.56
C LYS A 500 -10.37 10.06 -2.54
N GLY A 501 -10.55 10.52 -1.31
CA GLY A 501 -11.29 9.75 -0.31
C GLY A 501 -11.49 10.47 1.01
N PRO A 502 -12.26 9.85 1.94
CA PRO A 502 -12.47 10.34 3.30
C PRO A 502 -11.17 10.26 4.13
N GLU A 503 -11.23 10.54 5.43
CA GLU A 503 -10.07 10.50 6.32
C GLU A 503 -9.24 9.20 6.18
N ALA A 504 -7.92 9.39 6.07
CA ALA A 504 -6.96 8.38 5.64
C ALA A 504 -6.83 7.17 6.59
N GLY A 505 -6.66 7.41 7.90
CA GLY A 505 -6.27 6.39 8.88
C GLY A 505 -7.40 5.52 9.40
N TYR A 506 -8.62 6.05 9.45
CA TYR A 506 -9.74 5.48 10.21
C TYR A 506 -11.06 5.38 9.43
N VAL A 507 -11.11 5.92 8.21
CA VAL A 507 -12.21 5.63 7.24
C VAL A 507 -11.65 4.93 6.01
N ALA A 508 -10.73 5.57 5.27
CA ALA A 508 -10.20 5.02 4.03
C ALA A 508 -9.34 3.77 4.23
N THR A 509 -8.57 3.67 5.32
CA THR A 509 -7.77 2.47 5.63
C THR A 509 -8.64 1.23 5.91
N PRO A 510 -9.66 1.28 6.80
CA PRO A 510 -10.64 0.20 6.93
C PRO A 510 -11.30 -0.21 5.61
N ILE A 511 -11.82 0.75 4.84
CA ILE A 511 -12.45 0.48 3.53
C ILE A 511 -11.46 -0.26 2.61
N ALA A 512 -10.23 0.24 2.48
CA ALA A 512 -9.21 -0.34 1.62
C ALA A 512 -8.83 -1.76 2.04
N MET A 513 -8.67 -2.01 3.35
CA MET A 513 -8.32 -3.32 3.89
C MET A 513 -9.44 -4.34 3.69
N VAL A 514 -10.69 -3.95 3.98
CA VAL A 514 -11.84 -4.85 3.86
C VAL A 514 -12.17 -5.11 2.39
N GLN A 515 -12.14 -4.12 1.51
CA GLN A 515 -12.35 -4.37 0.08
C GLN A 515 -11.22 -5.20 -0.55
N ALA A 516 -9.96 -5.05 -0.13
CA ALA A 516 -8.87 -5.94 -0.54
C ALA A 516 -9.14 -7.40 -0.13
N ALA A 517 -9.61 -7.62 1.10
CA ALA A 517 -9.96 -8.95 1.61
C ALA A 517 -11.16 -9.57 0.91
N LEU A 518 -12.20 -8.79 0.64
CA LEU A 518 -13.35 -9.25 -0.11
C LEU A 518 -13.00 -9.55 -1.58
N THR A 519 -12.10 -8.79 -2.19
CA THR A 519 -11.55 -9.06 -3.53
C THR A 519 -10.77 -10.36 -3.56
N LEU A 520 -9.88 -10.58 -2.58
CA LEU A 520 -9.10 -11.81 -2.44
C LEU A 520 -10.00 -13.06 -2.29
N LEU A 521 -11.20 -12.89 -1.72
CA LEU A 521 -12.22 -13.95 -1.60
C LEU A 521 -13.16 -14.08 -2.82
N SER A 522 -13.35 -13.05 -3.65
CA SER A 522 -14.30 -13.07 -4.78
C SER A 522 -13.68 -13.18 -6.18
N ASP A 523 -12.47 -12.65 -6.36
CA ASP A 523 -11.83 -12.45 -7.66
C ASP A 523 -10.65 -13.42 -7.85
N ALA A 524 -10.77 -14.63 -7.30
CA ALA A 524 -9.68 -15.61 -7.19
C ALA A 524 -9.09 -16.09 -8.54
N SER A 525 -9.82 -15.92 -9.66
CA SER A 525 -9.32 -16.16 -11.02
C SER A 525 -8.33 -15.11 -11.51
N ASP A 526 -8.41 -13.90 -10.94
CA ASP A 526 -7.74 -12.70 -11.44
C ASP A 526 -6.55 -12.29 -10.54
N LEU A 527 -6.30 -13.09 -9.48
CA LEU A 527 -5.12 -13.05 -8.61
C LEU A 527 -3.86 -13.62 -9.30
N PRO A 528 -2.65 -13.42 -8.73
CA PRO A 528 -1.45 -14.17 -9.11
C PRO A 528 -1.71 -15.69 -9.15
N LYS A 529 -1.19 -16.39 -10.16
CA LYS A 529 -1.45 -17.84 -10.41
C LYS A 529 -1.02 -18.79 -9.28
N ALA A 530 -0.23 -18.30 -8.34
CA ALA A 530 0.20 -19.00 -7.14
C ALA A 530 0.12 -18.04 -5.95
N GLY A 531 0.12 -18.60 -4.74
CA GLY A 531 0.30 -17.83 -3.51
C GLY A 531 1.64 -17.08 -3.49
N GLY A 532 1.89 -16.35 -2.42
CA GLY A 532 3.10 -15.55 -2.27
C GLY A 532 2.92 -14.37 -1.34
N VAL A 533 4.02 -13.66 -1.11
CA VAL A 533 4.01 -12.34 -0.46
C VAL A 533 3.95 -11.27 -1.55
N PHE A 534 2.92 -10.43 -1.52
CA PHE A 534 2.60 -9.44 -2.55
C PHE A 534 2.43 -8.03 -1.97
N THR A 535 2.38 -7.06 -2.88
CA THR A 535 1.88 -5.70 -2.67
C THR A 535 0.47 -5.57 -3.25
N PRO A 536 -0.33 -4.54 -2.89
CA PRO A 536 -1.71 -4.45 -3.35
C PRO A 536 -1.84 -4.40 -4.87
N GLY A 537 -0.99 -3.63 -5.56
CA GLY A 537 -0.94 -3.58 -7.02
C GLY A 537 -0.41 -4.85 -7.68
N ALA A 538 0.45 -5.63 -7.01
CA ALA A 538 0.85 -6.94 -7.51
C ALA A 538 -0.27 -7.98 -7.39
N ALA A 539 -1.00 -7.98 -6.28
CA ALA A 539 -2.10 -8.92 -6.02
C ALA A 539 -3.38 -8.58 -6.80
N PHE A 540 -3.70 -7.29 -6.96
CA PHE A 540 -5.05 -6.84 -7.35
C PHE A 540 -5.12 -6.05 -8.68
N SER A 541 -4.02 -5.88 -9.42
CA SER A 541 -3.98 -5.09 -10.66
C SER A 541 -4.92 -5.55 -11.78
N ARG A 542 -5.38 -6.81 -11.74
CA ARG A 542 -6.33 -7.40 -12.71
C ARG A 542 -7.72 -7.70 -12.12
N THR A 543 -7.93 -7.36 -10.85
CA THR A 543 -9.17 -7.60 -10.09
C THR A 543 -10.07 -6.35 -10.04
N LYS A 544 -11.29 -6.48 -9.51
CA LYS A 544 -12.26 -5.38 -9.39
C LYS A 544 -12.01 -4.46 -8.18
N LEU A 545 -10.87 -4.57 -7.49
CA LEU A 545 -10.61 -3.78 -6.27
C LEU A 545 -10.79 -2.26 -6.49
N ILE A 546 -10.35 -1.72 -7.63
CA ILE A 546 -10.53 -0.29 -7.94
C ILE A 546 -12.04 0.08 -8.02
N ASP A 547 -12.87 -0.76 -8.64
CA ASP A 547 -14.30 -0.51 -8.76
C ASP A 547 -15.01 -0.62 -7.40
N ARG A 548 -14.57 -1.56 -6.55
CA ARG A 548 -15.05 -1.70 -5.17
C ARG A 548 -14.66 -0.51 -4.29
N LEU A 549 -13.46 0.05 -4.50
CA LEU A 549 -13.00 1.27 -3.82
C LEU A 549 -13.82 2.49 -4.25
N ASN A 550 -14.07 2.65 -5.55
CA ASN A 550 -14.95 3.69 -6.09
C ASN A 550 -16.35 3.65 -5.44
N GLN A 551 -16.95 2.46 -5.35
CA GLN A 551 -18.25 2.22 -4.71
C GLN A 551 -18.29 2.50 -3.20
N ARG A 552 -17.13 2.71 -2.56
CA ARG A 552 -16.98 3.05 -1.14
C ARG A 552 -16.35 4.44 -0.93
N GLY A 553 -16.35 5.30 -1.94
CA GLY A 553 -15.88 6.68 -1.82
C GLY A 553 -14.36 6.84 -1.78
N ILE A 554 -13.59 5.84 -2.23
CA ILE A 554 -12.18 5.99 -2.58
C ILE A 554 -12.12 6.06 -4.11
N GLU A 555 -12.27 7.28 -4.64
CA GLU A 555 -12.61 7.56 -6.03
C GLU A 555 -11.37 7.73 -6.91
N PHE A 556 -11.26 6.94 -7.98
CA PHE A 556 -10.20 7.00 -8.98
C PHE A 556 -10.72 7.69 -10.27
N SER A 557 -10.13 8.83 -10.62
CA SER A 557 -10.58 9.70 -11.72
C SER A 557 -9.45 10.13 -12.66
N VAL A 558 -9.78 10.43 -13.92
CA VAL A 558 -8.90 11.13 -14.87
C VAL A 558 -9.25 12.61 -14.84
N ILE A 559 -8.25 13.46 -14.60
CA ILE A 559 -8.40 14.92 -14.54
C ILE A 559 -8.05 15.56 -15.90
N SER A 560 -7.03 15.03 -16.58
CA SER A 560 -6.68 15.40 -17.96
C SER A 560 -5.84 14.34 -18.64
N SER A 561 -5.85 14.31 -19.97
CA SER A 561 -4.89 13.57 -20.80
C SER A 561 -4.64 14.37 -22.06
N SER A 562 -3.38 14.48 -22.49
CA SER A 562 -2.96 15.31 -23.62
C SER A 562 -1.70 14.76 -24.28
N GLU A 563 -1.67 14.79 -25.61
CA GLU A 563 -0.40 14.67 -26.35
C GLU A 563 0.39 15.99 -26.26
N VAL A 564 1.73 15.93 -26.34
CA VAL A 564 2.68 17.02 -26.00
C VAL A 564 3.90 17.03 -26.91
#